data_AF-A0A522DFJ6-F1
#
_entry.id   AF-A0A522DFJ6-F1
#
_cell.length_a   1.000
_cell.length_b   1.000
_cell.length_c   1.000
_cell.angle_alpha   90.00
_cell.angle_beta   90.00
_cell.angle_gamma   90.00
#
_symmetry.space_group_name_H-M   'P 1'
#
loop_
_entity.id
_entity.type
_entity.pdbx_description
1 polymer ?
#
loop_
_entity_poly.entity_id
_entity_poly.type
_entity_poly.pdbx_seq_one_letter_code
_entity_poly.pdbx_strand_id
1 'polypeptide(L)'
;MYNTLYQYLILYKQLSLQGVGTISLQRNSSQLDFANKTFSAPTYSFVINNKNDKPSKKLFDWLSLIMGVSEWDAIKMVNDFSFDLKNKISSGDETSWDKIGVLRREETGNIVLESSLYHPGSEQPVVAERVIRENVQHTMRVGEMEKTSTEMEEMLVVKEKQRDWALMVAVVLTVLAVMFIGWYFSEKGLQPSAAGNRTVINVK
;
A
#
# COMPACT_ATOMS: atom_id res chain seq x y z
N MET A 1 9.53 11.24 -41.34
CA MET A 1 10.43 10.36 -40.57
C MET A 1 10.18 10.39 -39.07
N TYR A 2 10.13 11.56 -38.42
CA TYR A 2 9.86 11.68 -36.98
C TYR A 2 8.73 10.78 -36.43
N ASN A 3 7.52 10.84 -37.02
CA ASN A 3 6.38 10.05 -36.56
C ASN A 3 6.57 8.54 -36.78
N THR A 4 7.12 8.13 -37.92
CA THR A 4 7.37 6.71 -38.26
C THR A 4 8.40 6.09 -37.33
N LEU A 5 9.49 6.82 -37.05
CA LEU A 5 10.53 6.37 -36.12
C LEU A 5 10.04 6.39 -34.67
N TYR A 6 9.15 7.32 -34.31
CA TYR A 6 8.45 7.28 -33.02
C TYR A 6 7.61 6.00 -32.88
N GLN A 7 6.82 5.63 -33.89
CA GLN A 7 6.05 4.37 -33.88
C GLN A 7 6.95 3.15 -33.70
N TYR A 8 8.08 3.10 -34.41
CA TYR A 8 9.09 2.05 -34.24
C TYR A 8 9.60 2.01 -32.80
N LEU A 9 9.97 3.17 -32.24
CA LEU A 9 10.48 3.29 -30.87
C LEU A 9 9.47 2.80 -29.83
N ILE A 10 8.18 3.11 -29.99
CA ILE A 10 7.14 2.60 -29.09
C ILE A 10 6.98 1.08 -29.22
N LEU A 11 6.98 0.55 -30.45
CA LEU A 11 6.76 -0.87 -30.71
C LEU A 11 7.94 -1.74 -30.21
N TYR A 12 9.17 -1.28 -30.43
CA TYR A 12 10.39 -2.05 -30.13
C TYR A 12 11.17 -1.55 -28.92
N LYS A 13 10.72 -0.47 -28.28
CA LYS A 13 11.32 0.16 -27.08
C LYS A 13 12.74 0.70 -27.25
N GLN A 14 13.31 0.62 -28.44
CA GLN A 14 14.67 1.06 -28.73
C GLN A 14 14.79 1.49 -30.19
N LEU A 15 15.49 2.59 -30.42
CA LEU A 15 15.83 3.14 -31.73
C LEU A 15 17.27 3.61 -31.72
N SER A 16 18.12 3.02 -32.57
CA SER A 16 19.52 3.42 -32.72
C SER A 16 19.69 4.23 -34.00
N LEU A 17 20.26 5.43 -33.88
CA LEU A 17 20.51 6.36 -34.98
C LEU A 17 22.00 6.69 -35.03
N GLN A 18 22.60 6.50 -36.19
CA GLN A 18 24.04 6.67 -36.36
C GLN A 18 24.46 8.12 -36.10
N GLY A 19 25.45 8.32 -35.25
CA GLY A 19 25.96 9.64 -34.88
C GLY A 19 25.07 10.47 -33.95
N VAL A 20 23.87 9.98 -33.60
CA VAL A 20 22.99 10.59 -32.59
C VAL A 20 23.01 9.78 -31.30
N GLY A 21 22.90 8.45 -31.39
CA GLY A 21 22.88 7.54 -30.26
C GLY A 21 21.69 6.57 -30.31
N THR A 22 21.53 5.79 -29.24
CA THR A 22 20.37 4.91 -29.05
C THR A 22 19.40 5.54 -28.07
N ILE A 23 18.18 5.77 -28.54
CA ILE A 23 17.04 6.17 -27.72
C ILE A 23 16.34 4.90 -27.25
N SER A 24 16.11 4.76 -25.95
CA SER A 24 15.36 3.65 -25.36
C SER A 24 14.21 4.14 -24.51
N LEU A 25 13.11 3.37 -24.51
CA LEU A 25 11.97 3.58 -23.66
C LEU A 25 12.19 2.83 -22.34
N GLN A 26 12.47 3.57 -21.27
CA GLN A 26 12.67 3.01 -19.94
C GLN A 26 11.40 3.15 -19.10
N ARG A 27 11.07 2.10 -18.35
CA ARG A 27 9.98 2.14 -17.36
C ARG A 27 10.55 2.56 -16.01
N ASN A 28 9.94 3.57 -15.41
CA ASN A 28 10.17 3.98 -14.03
C ASN A 28 9.08 3.35 -13.15
N SER A 29 9.50 2.55 -12.17
CA SER A 29 8.58 1.90 -11.23
C SER A 29 7.84 2.94 -10.39
N SER A 30 6.65 2.56 -9.91
CA SER A 30 5.89 3.32 -8.91
C SER A 30 6.76 3.68 -7.70
N GLN A 31 6.65 4.91 -7.25
CA GLN A 31 7.36 5.40 -6.06
C GLN A 31 6.36 5.74 -4.98
N LEU A 32 6.70 5.39 -3.74
CA LEU A 32 5.95 5.81 -2.57
C LEU A 32 6.38 7.23 -2.19
N ASP A 33 5.45 8.17 -2.26
CA ASP A 33 5.61 9.48 -1.63
C ASP A 33 5.16 9.38 -0.17
N PHE A 34 6.13 9.37 0.74
CA PHE A 34 5.88 9.32 2.18
C PHE A 34 5.22 10.58 2.73
N ALA A 35 5.52 11.75 2.15
CA ALA A 35 4.98 13.03 2.63
C ALA A 35 3.48 13.11 2.34
N ASN A 36 3.10 12.70 1.12
CA ASN A 36 1.71 12.74 0.67
C ASN A 36 0.95 11.42 0.92
N LYS A 37 1.63 10.37 1.40
CA LYS A 37 1.08 9.01 1.58
C LYS A 37 0.42 8.47 0.30
N THR A 38 1.03 8.73 -0.85
CA THR A 38 0.52 8.32 -2.16
C THR A 38 1.55 7.47 -2.90
N PHE A 39 1.08 6.47 -3.62
CA PHE A 39 1.89 5.79 -4.64
C PHE A 39 1.72 6.51 -5.97
N SER A 40 2.84 6.94 -6.56
CA SER A 40 2.87 7.39 -7.94
C SER A 40 2.73 6.21 -8.90
N ALA A 41 2.01 6.41 -9.99
CA ALA A 41 1.88 5.43 -11.05
C ALA A 41 3.25 5.19 -11.73
N PRO A 42 3.48 3.99 -12.30
CA PRO A 42 4.69 3.74 -13.08
C PRO A 42 4.68 4.63 -14.33
N THR A 43 5.77 5.33 -14.58
CA THR A 43 5.91 6.22 -15.74
C THR A 43 6.92 5.64 -16.73
N TYR A 44 6.95 6.20 -17.94
CA TYR A 44 7.94 5.84 -18.93
C TYR A 44 8.68 7.10 -19.38
N SER A 45 9.98 6.98 -19.57
CA SER A 45 10.85 8.06 -20.03
C SER A 45 11.72 7.58 -21.18
N PHE A 46 12.01 8.48 -22.10
CA PHE A 46 12.98 8.22 -23.16
C PHE A 46 14.38 8.58 -22.66
N VAL A 47 15.32 7.68 -22.84
CA VAL A 47 16.72 7.87 -22.45
C VAL A 47 17.60 7.72 -23.68
N ILE A 48 18.59 8.59 -23.84
CA ILE A 48 19.58 8.49 -24.91
C ILE A 48 20.90 7.94 -24.39
N ASN A 49 21.50 7.03 -25.15
CA ASN A 49 22.82 6.48 -24.90
C ASN A 49 23.72 6.67 -26.12
N ASN A 50 24.79 7.43 -25.95
CA ASN A 50 25.70 7.82 -27.04
C ASN A 50 26.78 6.77 -27.36
N LYS A 51 26.86 5.66 -26.62
CA LYS A 51 27.90 4.63 -26.80
C LYS A 51 27.61 3.64 -27.92
N ASN A 52 26.33 3.39 -28.20
CA ASN A 52 25.91 2.46 -29.24
C ASN A 52 24.95 3.20 -30.15
N ASP A 53 25.30 3.41 -31.41
CA ASP A 53 24.55 4.22 -32.36
C ASP A 53 24.25 3.45 -33.66
N LYS A 54 24.64 2.17 -33.74
CA LYS A 54 24.47 1.36 -34.95
C LYS A 54 23.00 0.95 -35.11
N PRO A 55 22.32 1.37 -36.19
CA PRO A 55 20.96 0.92 -36.45
C PRO A 55 20.91 -0.60 -36.71
N SER A 56 19.87 -1.26 -36.21
CA SER A 56 19.67 -2.69 -36.39
C SER A 56 19.04 -3.01 -37.76
N LYS A 57 19.34 -4.18 -38.35
CA LYS A 57 18.66 -4.65 -39.58
C LYS A 57 17.13 -4.64 -39.47
N LYS A 58 16.61 -4.98 -38.29
CA LYS A 58 15.18 -4.99 -37.97
C LYS A 58 14.50 -3.64 -38.20
N LEU A 59 15.21 -2.52 -37.99
CA LEU A 59 14.70 -1.19 -38.27
C LEU A 59 14.44 -1.02 -39.77
N PHE A 60 15.41 -1.40 -40.60
CA PHE A 60 15.31 -1.27 -42.05
C PHE A 60 14.25 -2.20 -42.63
N ASP A 61 14.18 -3.44 -42.15
CA ASP A 61 13.15 -4.42 -42.55
C ASP A 61 11.74 -3.94 -42.19
N TRP A 62 11.57 -3.34 -41.01
CA TRP A 62 10.27 -2.81 -40.59
C TRP A 62 9.90 -1.56 -41.39
N LEU A 63 10.86 -0.65 -41.60
CA LEU A 63 10.61 0.61 -42.30
C LEU A 63 10.29 0.37 -43.79
N SER A 64 11.00 -0.54 -44.44
CA SER A 64 10.74 -0.93 -45.83
C SER A 64 9.31 -1.47 -46.00
N LEU A 65 8.85 -2.30 -45.06
CA LEU A 65 7.50 -2.85 -45.04
C LEU A 65 6.42 -1.80 -44.79
N ILE A 66 6.59 -0.93 -43.78
CA ILE A 66 5.59 0.11 -43.45
C ILE A 66 5.49 1.18 -44.54
N MET A 67 6.62 1.49 -45.20
CA MET A 67 6.67 2.55 -46.21
C MET A 67 6.50 2.05 -47.65
N GLY A 68 6.53 0.73 -47.89
CA GLY A 68 6.46 0.15 -49.23
C GLY A 68 7.67 0.49 -50.10
N VAL A 69 8.85 0.65 -49.51
CA VAL A 69 10.11 0.99 -50.19
C VAL A 69 11.09 -0.18 -50.13
N SER A 70 12.17 -0.15 -50.93
CA SER A 70 13.21 -1.16 -50.84
C SER A 70 13.99 -1.08 -49.53
N GLU A 71 14.63 -2.17 -49.09
CA GLU A 71 15.51 -2.15 -47.90
C GLU A 71 16.64 -1.12 -48.06
N TRP A 72 17.19 -0.98 -49.27
CA TRP A 72 18.24 -0.01 -49.57
C TRP A 72 17.75 1.44 -49.41
N ASP A 73 16.55 1.75 -49.89
CA ASP A 73 15.93 3.07 -49.71
C ASP A 73 15.66 3.35 -48.23
N ALA A 74 15.15 2.35 -47.49
CA ALA A 74 14.94 2.47 -46.04
C ALA A 74 16.25 2.77 -45.29
N ILE A 75 17.35 2.09 -45.64
CA ILE A 75 18.68 2.36 -45.09
C ILE A 75 19.08 3.81 -45.37
N LYS A 76 18.95 4.24 -46.63
CA LYS A 76 19.29 5.60 -47.04
C LYS A 76 18.48 6.64 -46.27
N MET A 77 17.16 6.47 -46.18
CA MET A 77 16.27 7.40 -45.47
C MET A 77 16.61 7.55 -43.99
N VAL A 78 16.96 6.46 -43.30
CA VAL A 78 17.37 6.50 -41.88
C VAL A 78 18.72 7.19 -41.73
N ASN A 79 19.67 6.93 -42.63
CA ASN A 79 21.00 7.54 -42.58
C ASN A 79 20.92 9.05 -42.87
N ASP A 80 20.17 9.44 -43.91
CA ASP A 80 19.94 10.85 -44.26
C ASP A 80 19.27 11.58 -43.09
N PHE A 81 18.23 10.99 -42.49
CA PHE A 81 17.59 11.54 -41.30
C PHE A 81 18.54 11.68 -40.11
N SER A 82 19.35 10.65 -39.83
CA SER A 82 20.30 10.66 -38.71
C SER A 82 21.37 11.72 -38.90
N PHE A 83 21.85 11.88 -40.13
CA PHE A 83 22.83 12.89 -40.51
C PHE A 83 22.26 14.30 -40.36
N ASP A 84 21.06 14.55 -40.89
CA ASP A 84 20.40 15.85 -40.78
C ASP A 84 20.12 16.22 -39.32
N LEU A 85 19.64 15.26 -38.54
CA LEU A 85 19.37 15.45 -37.11
C LEU A 85 20.65 15.77 -36.35
N LYS A 86 21.72 15.00 -36.58
CA LYS A 86 23.03 15.26 -35.98
C LYS A 86 23.54 16.65 -36.34
N ASN A 87 23.44 17.05 -37.60
CA ASN A 87 23.94 18.36 -38.05
C ASN A 87 23.19 19.51 -37.40
N LYS A 88 21.85 19.44 -37.29
CA LYS A 88 21.05 20.44 -36.57
C LYS A 88 21.43 20.56 -35.11
N ILE A 89 21.57 19.44 -34.41
CA ILE A 89 22.00 19.46 -33.00
C ILE A 89 23.45 19.97 -32.87
N SER A 90 24.28 19.76 -33.90
CA SER A 90 25.68 20.18 -33.92
C SER A 90 25.88 21.66 -34.23
N SER A 91 24.97 22.32 -34.95
CA SER A 91 24.99 23.76 -35.19
C SER A 91 24.60 24.59 -33.96
N GLY A 92 24.21 23.93 -32.86
CA GLY A 92 23.70 24.58 -31.65
C GLY A 92 22.17 24.73 -31.65
N ASP A 93 21.48 24.20 -32.65
CA ASP A 93 20.03 24.23 -32.70
C ASP A 93 19.43 23.14 -31.80
N GLU A 94 18.45 23.52 -30.97
CA GLU A 94 17.62 22.55 -30.27
C GLU A 94 16.61 21.94 -31.24
N THR A 95 16.58 20.60 -31.30
CA THR A 95 15.62 19.89 -32.16
C THR A 95 14.51 19.29 -31.32
N SER A 96 13.31 19.84 -31.44
CA SER A 96 12.11 19.26 -30.84
C SER A 96 11.63 18.05 -31.65
N TRP A 97 11.53 16.90 -30.99
CA TRP A 97 10.95 15.68 -31.53
C TRP A 97 9.64 15.39 -30.81
N ASP A 98 8.53 15.62 -31.52
CA ASP A 98 7.18 15.42 -30.99
C ASP A 98 7.04 14.06 -30.27
N LYS A 99 6.45 14.10 -29.07
CA LYS A 99 6.22 12.97 -28.13
C LYS A 99 7.47 12.30 -27.52
N ILE A 100 8.67 12.62 -27.98
CA ILE A 100 9.92 12.08 -27.39
C ILE A 100 10.53 13.13 -26.45
N GLY A 101 10.72 14.35 -26.94
CA GLY A 101 11.36 15.42 -26.19
C GLY A 101 12.23 16.34 -27.05
N VAL A 102 13.10 17.11 -26.40
CA VAL A 102 14.04 18.02 -27.06
C VAL A 102 15.44 17.44 -27.04
N LEU A 103 16.06 17.37 -28.22
CA LEU A 103 17.45 16.97 -28.40
C LEU A 103 18.33 18.20 -28.48
N ARG A 104 19.39 18.23 -27.67
CA ARG A 104 20.36 19.32 -27.64
C ARG A 104 21.76 18.79 -27.42
N ARG A 105 22.75 19.62 -27.78
CA ARG A 105 24.16 19.36 -27.49
C ARG A 105 24.51 19.93 -26.12
N GLU A 106 25.18 19.12 -25.31
CA GLU A 106 25.77 19.55 -24.04
C GLU A 106 27.19 20.10 -24.25
N GLU A 107 27.70 20.85 -23.28
CA GLU A 107 29.09 21.38 -23.27
C GLU A 107 30.15 20.28 -23.45
N THR A 108 29.85 19.06 -23.00
CA THR A 108 30.73 17.88 -23.17
C THR A 108 30.81 17.38 -24.61
N GLY A 109 30.00 17.94 -25.53
CA GLY A 109 29.86 17.50 -26.91
C GLY A 109 28.89 16.33 -27.10
N ASN A 110 28.34 15.79 -26.01
CA ASN A 110 27.34 14.73 -26.05
C ASN A 110 25.95 15.27 -26.43
N ILE A 111 25.15 14.42 -27.06
CA ILE A 111 23.74 14.71 -27.30
C ILE A 111 22.94 14.27 -26.07
N VAL A 112 22.11 15.16 -25.56
CA VAL A 112 21.23 14.93 -24.42
C VAL A 112 19.79 15.05 -24.90
N LEU A 113 18.94 14.18 -24.37
CA LEU A 113 17.51 14.18 -24.61
C LEU A 113 16.78 14.64 -23.34
N GLU A 114 16.11 15.78 -23.43
CA GLU A 114 15.15 16.22 -22.42
C GLU A 114 13.79 15.60 -22.74
N SER A 115 13.49 14.48 -22.08
CA SER A 115 12.33 13.64 -22.38
C SER A 115 11.03 14.24 -21.87
N SER A 116 9.99 14.24 -22.73
CA SER A 116 8.62 14.38 -22.28
C SER A 116 8.14 13.09 -21.62
N LEU A 117 7.63 13.16 -20.38
CA LEU A 117 7.12 11.99 -19.66
C LEU A 117 6.01 11.29 -20.46
N TYR A 118 6.20 10.02 -20.78
CA TYR A 118 5.19 9.18 -21.44
C TYR A 118 4.35 8.45 -20.40
N HIS A 119 3.05 8.72 -20.38
CA HIS A 119 2.07 8.06 -19.51
C HIS A 119 1.15 7.19 -20.38
N PRO A 120 1.43 5.88 -20.53
CA PRO A 120 0.51 4.98 -21.21
C PRO A 120 -0.71 4.76 -20.31
N GLY A 121 -1.74 5.58 -20.51
CA GLY A 121 -2.92 5.60 -19.67
C GLY A 121 -2.78 6.58 -18.49
N SER A 122 -3.86 7.30 -18.21
CA SER A 122 -3.96 8.18 -17.05
C SER A 122 -4.17 7.32 -15.80
N GLU A 123 -3.13 6.62 -15.37
CA GLU A 123 -3.14 5.92 -14.08
C GLU A 123 -3.01 6.96 -12.97
N GLN A 124 -4.04 7.07 -12.13
CA GLN A 124 -4.07 8.06 -11.05
C GLN A 124 -3.29 7.55 -9.83
N PRO A 125 -2.63 8.44 -9.07
CA PRO A 125 -1.99 8.07 -7.81
C PRO A 125 -2.98 7.43 -6.84
N VAL A 126 -2.55 6.38 -6.14
CA VAL A 126 -3.39 5.66 -5.17
C VAL A 126 -2.91 5.94 -3.75
N VAL A 127 -3.84 6.17 -2.83
CA VAL A 127 -3.54 6.42 -1.40
C VAL A 127 -2.96 5.16 -0.77
N ALA A 128 -1.86 5.32 -0.03
CA ALA A 128 -1.20 4.25 0.71
C ALA A 128 -1.82 4.12 2.11
N GLU A 129 -2.75 3.18 2.28
CA GLU A 129 -3.26 2.83 3.61
C GLU A 129 -2.38 1.77 4.27
N ARG A 130 -1.82 2.09 5.45
CA ARG A 130 -1.08 1.12 6.27
C ARG A 130 -2.07 0.22 6.98
N VAL A 131 -2.24 -1.02 6.53
CA VAL A 131 -3.02 -2.03 7.24
C VAL A 131 -2.27 -2.42 8.52
N ILE A 132 -2.63 -1.81 9.65
CA ILE A 132 -2.18 -2.22 10.97
C ILE A 132 -3.04 -3.41 11.38
N ARG A 133 -2.48 -4.62 11.38
CA ARG A 133 -3.16 -5.81 11.92
C ARG A 133 -2.87 -5.86 13.41
N GLU A 134 -3.77 -5.32 14.21
CA GLU A 134 -3.66 -5.31 15.67
C GLU A 134 -3.83 -6.71 16.28
N ASN A 135 -4.49 -7.64 15.55
CA ASN A 135 -4.76 -9.02 15.96
C ASN A 135 -3.91 -10.06 15.20
N VAL A 136 -2.58 -9.91 15.19
CA VAL A 136 -1.71 -11.02 14.77
C VAL A 136 -1.32 -11.80 16.02
N GLN A 137 -1.95 -12.97 16.19
CA GLN A 137 -1.56 -13.96 17.18
C GLN A 137 -0.16 -14.47 16.83
N HIS A 138 0.87 -13.83 17.39
CA HIS A 138 2.23 -14.33 17.29
C HIS A 138 2.40 -15.43 18.33
N THR A 139 2.64 -16.66 17.88
CA THR A 139 3.09 -17.74 18.77
C THR A 139 4.45 -17.35 19.34
N MET A 140 4.52 -17.15 20.65
CA MET A 140 5.76 -16.88 21.34
C MET A 140 6.19 -18.12 22.11
N ARG A 141 7.46 -18.50 21.96
CA ARG A 141 8.04 -19.63 22.69
C ARG A 141 8.54 -19.13 24.04
N VAL A 142 7.96 -19.65 25.13
CA VAL A 142 8.38 -19.33 26.50
C VAL A 142 8.95 -20.60 27.13
N GLY A 143 10.27 -20.67 27.29
CA GLY A 143 10.96 -21.89 27.72
C GLY A 143 10.90 -22.98 26.64
N GLU A 144 10.31 -24.15 26.96
CA GLU A 144 10.15 -25.27 26.02
C GLU A 144 8.77 -25.34 25.33
N MET A 145 7.81 -24.46 25.69
CA MET A 145 6.44 -24.51 25.14
C MET A 145 6.13 -23.30 24.25
N GLU A 146 5.43 -23.54 23.14
CA GLU A 146 4.82 -22.49 22.30
C GLU A 146 3.48 -22.08 22.91
N LYS A 147 3.27 -20.78 23.19
CA LYS A 147 2.00 -20.24 23.69
C LYS A 147 1.59 -18.98 22.92
N THR A 148 0.30 -18.75 22.81
CA THR A 148 -0.30 -17.61 22.09
C THR A 148 -0.56 -16.46 23.04
N SER A 149 -0.37 -15.21 22.59
CA SER A 149 -0.43 -13.99 23.43
C SER A 149 -1.71 -13.84 24.29
N THR A 150 -2.85 -14.36 23.81
CA THR A 150 -4.13 -14.34 24.54
C THR A 150 -4.13 -15.18 25.82
N GLU A 151 -3.37 -16.28 25.89
CA GLU A 151 -3.28 -17.11 27.11
C GLU A 151 -2.42 -16.44 28.20
N MET A 152 -1.47 -15.59 27.81
CA MET A 152 -0.60 -14.89 28.76
C MET A 152 -1.29 -13.67 29.39
N GLU A 153 -2.21 -13.05 28.66
CA GLU A 153 -3.03 -11.93 29.15
C GLU A 153 -4.07 -12.41 30.17
N GLU A 154 -4.68 -13.58 29.98
CA GLU A 154 -5.57 -14.20 30.97
C GLU A 154 -4.86 -14.58 32.29
N MET A 155 -3.58 -14.96 32.26
CA MET A 155 -2.81 -15.25 33.47
C MET A 155 -2.39 -13.99 34.26
N LEU A 156 -2.36 -12.82 33.61
CA LEU A 156 -1.99 -11.54 34.23
C LEU A 156 -3.18 -10.75 34.79
N VAL A 157 -4.41 -11.12 34.44
CA VAL A 157 -5.61 -10.58 35.08
C VAL A 157 -5.74 -11.22 36.47
N VAL A 158 -5.01 -10.65 37.43
CA VAL A 158 -5.30 -10.81 38.86
C VAL A 158 -6.73 -10.30 39.06
N LYS A 159 -7.67 -11.25 39.17
CA LYS A 159 -9.08 -11.00 39.44
C LYS A 159 -9.19 -10.18 40.72
N GLU A 160 -9.39 -8.87 40.57
CA GLU A 160 -9.66 -7.99 41.71
C GLU A 160 -10.88 -8.55 42.44
N LYS A 161 -10.66 -8.91 43.71
CA LYS A 161 -11.68 -9.42 44.61
C LYS A 161 -12.73 -8.33 44.81
N GLN A 162 -13.80 -8.38 44.01
CA GLN A 162 -14.97 -7.54 44.23
C GLN A 162 -15.45 -7.75 45.65
N ARG A 163 -15.33 -6.72 46.47
CA ARG A 163 -15.74 -6.75 47.87
C ARG A 163 -17.23 -7.04 47.92
N ASP A 164 -17.60 -8.14 48.57
CA ASP A 164 -18.96 -8.69 48.62
C ASP A 164 -19.94 -7.74 49.31
N TRP A 165 -20.40 -6.72 48.59
CA TRP A 165 -21.44 -5.78 49.02
C TRP A 165 -22.74 -6.51 49.43
N ALA A 166 -23.00 -7.67 48.81
CA ALA A 166 -24.11 -8.56 49.16
C ALA A 166 -24.03 -9.06 50.62
N LEU A 167 -22.82 -9.36 51.12
CA LEU A 167 -22.60 -9.77 52.51
C LEU A 167 -22.90 -8.63 53.49
N MET A 168 -22.52 -7.39 53.12
CA MET A 168 -22.82 -6.21 53.93
C MET A 168 -24.32 -5.92 53.99
N VAL A 169 -25.03 -6.03 52.86
CA VAL A 169 -26.50 -5.86 52.80
C VAL A 169 -27.22 -6.92 53.65
N ALA A 170 -26.78 -8.18 53.60
CA ALA A 170 -27.36 -9.26 54.39
C ALA A 170 -27.23 -9.02 55.91
N VAL A 171 -26.08 -8.51 56.37
CA VAL A 171 -25.87 -8.19 57.79
C VAL A 171 -26.79 -7.05 58.24
N VAL A 172 -26.93 -5.99 57.45
CA VAL A 172 -27.78 -4.84 57.79
C VAL A 172 -29.25 -5.25 57.89
N LEU A 173 -29.75 -6.05 56.94
CA LEU A 173 -31.12 -6.58 56.98
C LEU A 173 -31.40 -7.42 58.22
N THR A 174 -30.42 -8.23 58.65
CA THR A 174 -30.56 -9.08 59.84
C THR A 174 -30.71 -8.25 61.11
N VAL A 175 -29.90 -7.18 61.25
CA VAL A 175 -29.98 -6.27 62.41
C VAL A 175 -31.33 -5.56 62.47
N LEU A 176 -31.85 -5.09 61.33
CA LEU A 176 -33.16 -4.44 61.26
C LEU A 176 -34.30 -5.40 61.64
N ALA A 177 -34.23 -6.66 61.21
CA ALA A 177 -35.23 -7.67 61.57
C ALA A 177 -35.24 -7.93 63.09
N VAL A 178 -34.07 -8.05 63.72
CA VAL A 178 -33.96 -8.24 65.18
C VAL A 178 -34.50 -7.04 65.94
N MET A 179 -34.18 -5.81 65.50
CA MET A 179 -34.75 -4.59 66.09
C MET A 179 -36.27 -4.56 66.00
N PHE A 180 -36.82 -4.91 64.82
CA PHE A 180 -38.27 -4.91 64.61
C PHE A 180 -38.97 -5.95 65.47
N ILE A 181 -38.40 -7.16 65.57
CA ILE A 181 -38.91 -8.22 66.45
C ILE A 181 -38.87 -7.77 67.92
N GLY A 182 -37.77 -7.16 68.36
CA GLY A 182 -37.63 -6.64 69.72
C GLY A 182 -38.65 -5.56 70.05
N TRP A 183 -38.85 -4.59 69.14
CA TRP A 183 -39.87 -3.55 69.29
C TRP A 183 -41.30 -4.13 69.31
N TYR A 184 -41.60 -5.06 68.40
CA TYR A 184 -42.90 -5.73 68.34
C TYR A 184 -43.22 -6.50 69.63
N PHE A 185 -42.24 -7.21 70.19
CA PHE A 185 -42.39 -7.87 71.49
C PHE A 185 -42.54 -6.89 72.65
N SER A 186 -41.90 -5.72 72.58
CA SER A 186 -42.03 -4.67 73.60
C SER A 186 -43.43 -4.05 73.63
N GLU A 187 -44.07 -3.83 72.48
CA GLU A 187 -45.42 -3.23 72.43
C GLU A 187 -46.55 -4.23 72.70
N LYS A 188 -46.45 -5.45 72.17
CA LYS A 188 -47.57 -6.41 72.21
C LYS A 188 -47.49 -7.46 73.31
N GLY A 189 -46.34 -7.56 73.99
CA GLY A 189 -46.08 -8.58 75.00
C GLY A 189 -46.02 -10.00 74.42
N LEU A 190 -45.31 -10.90 75.11
CA LEU A 190 -45.27 -12.31 74.74
C LEU A 190 -46.57 -12.99 75.16
N GLN A 191 -47.39 -13.45 74.20
CA GLN A 191 -48.50 -14.37 74.45
C GLN A 191 -48.05 -15.80 74.09
N PRO A 192 -47.59 -16.62 75.05
CA PRO A 192 -47.13 -17.99 74.77
C PRO A 192 -48.28 -18.99 74.60
N SER A 193 -49.52 -18.51 74.48
CA SER A 193 -50.74 -19.32 74.42
C SER A 193 -50.93 -20.10 73.10
N ALA A 194 -50.05 -19.93 72.10
CA ALA A 194 -50.11 -20.67 70.83
C ALA A 194 -49.09 -21.84 70.72
N ALA A 195 -48.23 -22.06 71.72
CA ALA A 195 -47.17 -23.07 71.67
C ALA A 195 -47.50 -24.41 72.37
N GLY A 196 -48.75 -24.64 72.79
CA GLY A 196 -49.15 -25.84 73.55
C GLY A 196 -50.26 -26.64 72.87
N ASN A 197 -49.97 -27.91 72.54
CA ASN A 197 -50.93 -28.88 72.01
C ASN A 197 -52.04 -29.17 73.04
N ARG A 198 -53.26 -28.70 72.78
CA ARG A 198 -54.44 -28.95 73.63
C ARG A 198 -55.21 -30.17 73.12
N THR A 199 -54.66 -31.37 73.32
CA THR A 199 -55.45 -32.61 73.19
C THR A 199 -55.81 -33.11 74.58
N VAL A 200 -57.09 -33.02 74.93
CA VAL A 200 -57.66 -33.65 76.12
C VAL A 200 -57.98 -35.09 75.74
N ILE A 201 -57.26 -36.06 76.31
CA ILE A 201 -57.50 -37.49 76.07
C ILE A 201 -58.60 -37.92 77.04
N ASN A 202 -59.78 -38.25 76.49
CA ASN A 202 -60.91 -38.77 77.25
C ASN A 202 -60.68 -40.27 77.49
N VAL A 203 -60.50 -40.67 78.75
CA VAL A 203 -60.32 -42.07 79.17
C VAL A 203 -61.69 -42.70 79.37
N LYS A 204 -61.85 -43.92 78.84
CA LYS A 204 -63.07 -44.74 78.89
C LYS A 204 -63.15 -45.52 80.20
#